data_AF-A0A367LZ83-F1
#
_entry.id   AF-A0A367LZ83-F1
#
_cell.length_a   1.000
_cell.length_b   1.000
_cell.length_c   1.000
_cell.angle_alpha   90.00
_cell.angle_beta   90.00
_cell.angle_gamma   90.00
#
_symmetry.space_group_name_H-M   'P 1'
#
loop_
_entity.id
_entity.type
_entity.pdbx_description
1 polymer ?
#
loop_
_entity_poly.entity_id
_entity_poly.type
_entity_poly.pdbx_seq_one_letter_code
_entity_poly.pdbx_strand_id
1 'polypeptide(L)'
;RPDAKSQVTCRYEGGKVVGIDAVVLSTQHNPEVSYNDLRDGVMELIIKQVLPAELLHKDTQFHINPTGNFVIGGPVGDCGLTGRKIIVDSYGGMARHGGGAFSGKDPSKVDRSAAYAGRYVAKNIVAAGLAERCEIQVSYAIGVAQPTSISINTFGTGKVSDEKIVQLVREHFDLRPYAITKILDLLHP
;
A
#
# COMPACT_ATOMS: atom_id res chain seq x y z
N ARG A 1 1.28 -12.94 20.25
CA ARG A 1 0.76 -11.69 20.84
C ARG A 1 0.53 -10.67 19.72
N PRO A 2 -0.10 -9.50 19.95
CA PRO A 2 -0.56 -8.65 18.84
C PRO A 2 0.53 -7.92 18.05
N ASP A 3 1.65 -7.51 18.66
CA ASP A 3 2.66 -6.71 17.97
C ASP A 3 3.49 -7.54 16.99
N ALA A 4 3.61 -7.07 15.75
CA ALA A 4 4.37 -7.74 14.71
C ALA A 4 4.81 -6.76 13.62
N LYS A 5 5.92 -7.11 12.95
CA LYS A 5 6.50 -6.38 11.81
C LYS A 5 6.92 -7.38 10.75
N SER A 6 6.61 -7.09 9.49
CA SER A 6 7.06 -7.89 8.35
C SER A 6 7.73 -7.02 7.29
N GLN A 7 8.68 -7.61 6.57
CA GLN A 7 9.35 -6.99 5.43
C GLN A 7 9.67 -8.09 4.40
N VAL A 8 9.50 -7.77 3.12
CA VAL A 8 9.84 -8.65 2.00
C VAL A 8 10.70 -7.87 1.02
N THR A 9 11.80 -8.47 0.58
CA THR A 9 12.67 -7.96 -0.47
C THR A 9 12.47 -8.80 -1.72
N CYS A 10 11.86 -8.22 -2.74
CA CYS A 10 11.60 -8.87 -4.02
C CYS A 10 12.69 -8.55 -5.04
N ARG A 11 13.06 -9.55 -5.84
CA ARG A 11 13.88 -9.39 -7.04
C ARG A 11 13.00 -9.02 -8.23
N TYR A 12 13.41 -8.00 -8.97
CA TYR A 12 12.68 -7.52 -10.15
C TYR A 12 13.49 -7.69 -11.43
N GLU A 13 12.85 -8.18 -12.49
CA GLU A 13 13.37 -8.20 -13.85
C GLU A 13 12.28 -7.66 -14.80
N GLY A 14 12.63 -6.68 -15.64
CA GLY A 14 11.68 -6.07 -16.58
C GLY A 14 10.41 -5.50 -15.91
N GLY A 15 10.52 -5.05 -14.66
CA GLY A 15 9.38 -4.52 -13.88
C GLY A 15 8.45 -5.59 -13.29
N LYS A 16 8.78 -6.88 -13.41
CA LYS A 16 8.03 -7.99 -12.81
C LYS A 16 8.83 -8.61 -11.66
N VAL A 17 8.13 -9.08 -10.64
CA VAL A 17 8.75 -9.84 -9.55
C VAL A 17 9.08 -11.23 -10.06
N VAL A 18 10.34 -11.65 -9.92
CA VAL A 18 10.83 -12.97 -10.34
C VAL A 18 11.28 -13.84 -9.18
N GLY A 19 11.37 -13.29 -7.98
CA GLY A 19 11.75 -14.04 -6.77
C GLY A 19 11.75 -13.16 -5.52
N ILE A 20 11.93 -13.80 -4.37
CA ILE A 20 12.04 -13.17 -3.06
C ILE A 20 13.42 -13.49 -2.49
N ASP A 21 14.25 -12.46 -2.32
CA ASP A 21 15.62 -12.60 -1.82
C ASP A 21 15.66 -12.68 -0.28
N ALA A 22 14.78 -11.93 0.40
CA ALA A 22 14.73 -11.92 1.86
C ALA A 22 13.33 -11.70 2.40
N VAL A 23 13.03 -12.40 3.50
CA VAL A 23 11.82 -12.25 4.31
C VAL A 23 12.24 -11.99 5.75
N VAL A 24 11.72 -10.92 6.34
CA VAL A 24 11.89 -10.60 7.76
C VAL A 24 10.51 -10.65 8.41
N LEU A 25 10.39 -11.40 9.51
CA LEU A 25 9.18 -11.43 10.32
C LEU A 25 9.57 -11.40 11.79
N SER A 26 9.21 -10.31 12.46
CA SER A 26 9.34 -10.15 13.90
C SER A 26 7.95 -10.16 14.51
N THR A 27 7.64 -11.14 15.36
CA THR A 27 6.36 -11.26 16.04
C THR A 27 6.52 -11.37 17.55
N GLN A 28 5.68 -10.63 18.27
CA GLN A 28 5.64 -10.67 19.71
C GLN A 28 5.06 -12.00 20.19
N HIS A 29 5.71 -12.64 21.15
CA HIS A 29 5.34 -13.97 21.64
C HIS A 29 5.27 -14.04 23.17
N ASN A 30 4.71 -15.14 23.66
CA ASN A 30 4.74 -15.43 25.09
C ASN A 30 6.15 -15.95 25.48
N PRO A 31 6.65 -15.61 26.68
CA PRO A 31 8.02 -15.97 27.09
C PRO A 31 8.23 -17.48 27.24
N GLU A 32 7.17 -18.27 27.37
CA GLU A 32 7.24 -19.73 27.49
C GLU A 32 7.43 -20.44 26.15
N VAL A 33 7.28 -19.74 25.02
CA VAL A 33 7.46 -20.33 23.68
C VAL A 33 8.94 -20.39 23.34
N SER A 34 9.42 -21.59 22.99
CA SER A 34 10.81 -21.78 22.55
C SER A 34 11.05 -21.10 21.19
N TYR A 35 12.29 -20.68 20.94
CA TYR A 35 12.64 -20.07 19.64
C TYR A 35 12.39 -21.02 18.46
N ASN A 36 12.65 -22.33 18.63
CA ASN A 36 12.46 -23.30 17.57
C ASN A 36 10.97 -23.46 17.22
N ASP A 37 10.10 -23.61 18.23
CA ASP A 37 8.66 -23.70 17.99
C ASP A 37 8.11 -22.43 17.36
N LEU A 38 8.60 -21.26 17.79
CA LEU A 38 8.26 -19.98 17.18
C LEU A 38 8.69 -19.92 15.73
N ARG A 39 9.94 -20.30 15.44
CA ARG A 39 10.50 -20.26 14.09
C ARG A 39 9.74 -21.18 13.15
N ASP A 40 9.49 -22.42 13.56
CA ASP A 40 8.79 -23.41 12.75
C ASP A 40 7.33 -23.01 12.56
N GLY A 41 6.67 -22.54 13.63
CA GLY A 41 5.30 -22.02 13.55
C GLY A 41 5.18 -20.84 12.58
N VAL A 42 6.08 -19.86 12.65
CA VAL A 42 6.09 -18.72 11.72
C VAL A 42 6.36 -19.18 10.29
N MET A 43 7.29 -20.12 10.08
CA MET A 43 7.62 -20.63 8.76
C MET A 43 6.43 -21.37 8.13
N GLU A 44 5.90 -22.38 8.81
CA GLU A 44 4.89 -23.29 8.27
C GLU A 44 3.49 -22.69 8.21
N LEU A 45 3.12 -21.88 9.21
CA LEU A 45 1.75 -21.37 9.37
C LEU A 45 1.56 -19.96 8.82
N ILE A 46 2.64 -19.22 8.55
CA ILE A 46 2.55 -17.84 8.06
C ILE A 46 3.28 -17.70 6.73
N ILE A 47 4.61 -17.86 6.72
CA ILE A 47 5.43 -17.53 5.55
C ILE A 47 5.04 -18.40 4.35
N LYS A 48 5.00 -19.73 4.53
CA LYS A 48 4.63 -20.67 3.45
C LYS A 48 3.15 -20.60 3.05
N GLN A 49 2.27 -20.10 3.92
CA GLN A 49 0.85 -19.94 3.61
C GLN A 49 0.55 -18.66 2.82
N VAL A 50 1.41 -17.63 2.97
CA VAL A 50 1.18 -16.30 2.39
C VAL A 50 2.02 -16.05 1.14
N LEU A 51 3.28 -16.50 1.13
CA LEU A 51 4.19 -16.25 0.01
C LEU A 51 4.03 -17.33 -1.08
N PRO A 52 3.89 -16.94 -2.35
CA PRO A 52 3.86 -17.90 -3.46
C PRO A 52 5.14 -18.74 -3.50
N ALA A 53 4.99 -20.06 -3.49
CA ALA A 53 6.11 -21.00 -3.41
C ALA A 53 7.07 -20.86 -4.60
N GLU A 54 6.55 -20.50 -5.78
CA GLU A 54 7.30 -20.26 -7.00
C GLU A 54 8.24 -19.06 -6.94
N LEU A 55 8.03 -18.13 -6.00
CA LEU A 55 8.93 -16.98 -5.79
C LEU A 55 10.02 -17.28 -4.75
N LEU A 56 9.89 -18.36 -3.98
CA LEU A 56 10.87 -18.78 -2.99
C LEU A 56 11.90 -19.70 -3.63
N HIS A 57 13.17 -19.53 -3.25
CA HIS A 57 14.26 -20.38 -3.74
C HIS A 57 15.21 -20.75 -2.60
N LYS A 58 16.14 -21.67 -2.88
CA LYS A 58 17.09 -22.20 -1.89
C LYS A 58 17.90 -21.10 -1.18
N ASP A 59 18.18 -20.00 -1.89
CA ASP A 59 18.97 -18.88 -1.37
C ASP A 59 18.11 -17.77 -0.70
N THR A 60 16.79 -17.96 -0.58
CA THR A 60 15.91 -16.98 0.06
C THR A 60 16.22 -16.93 1.55
N GLN A 61 16.53 -15.74 2.06
CA GLN A 61 16.89 -15.54 3.46
C GLN A 61 15.66 -15.34 4.34
N PHE A 62 15.58 -16.07 5.45
CA PHE A 62 14.47 -15.98 6.40
C PHE A 62 14.92 -15.52 7.78
N HIS A 63 14.70 -14.24 8.07
CA HIS A 63 15.02 -13.59 9.33
C HIS A 63 13.79 -13.58 10.24
N ILE A 64 13.64 -14.62 11.06
CA ILE A 64 12.51 -14.78 11.99
C ILE A 64 12.96 -14.42 13.40
N ASN A 65 12.35 -13.38 13.99
CA ASN A 65 12.74 -12.77 15.26
C ASN A 65 14.27 -12.66 15.42
N PRO A 66 14.99 -11.94 14.52
CA PRO A 66 16.45 -11.93 14.49
C PRO A 66 17.09 -11.35 15.77
N THR A 67 16.37 -10.54 16.53
CA THR A 67 16.79 -10.03 17.84
C THR A 67 16.64 -11.05 18.97
N GLY A 68 16.10 -12.24 18.69
CA GLY A 68 15.75 -13.26 19.66
C GLY A 68 14.39 -12.98 20.31
N ASN A 69 14.40 -12.59 21.58
CA ASN A 69 13.18 -12.46 22.37
C ASN A 69 12.40 -11.18 22.04
N PHE A 70 11.12 -11.35 21.70
CA PHE A 70 10.17 -10.25 21.53
C PHE A 70 8.93 -10.49 22.40
N VAL A 71 9.08 -10.28 23.71
CA VAL A 71 8.01 -10.55 24.70
C VAL A 71 7.21 -9.28 25.04
N ILE A 72 7.89 -8.14 25.13
CA ILE A 72 7.31 -6.82 25.40
C ILE A 72 7.13 -6.10 24.06
N GLY A 73 5.91 -5.67 23.77
CA GLY A 73 5.52 -5.01 22.52
C GLY A 73 4.24 -4.19 22.71
N GLY A 74 3.72 -3.63 21.63
CA GLY A 74 2.60 -2.70 21.66
C GLY A 74 2.98 -1.37 22.33
N PRO A 75 2.01 -0.62 22.88
CA PRO A 75 2.25 0.71 23.45
C PRO A 75 3.29 0.76 24.58
N VAL A 76 3.55 -0.36 25.25
CA VAL A 76 4.59 -0.47 26.27
C VAL A 76 6.00 -0.47 25.67
N GLY A 77 6.16 -1.03 24.46
CA GLY A 77 7.45 -1.12 23.76
C GLY A 77 7.70 0.00 22.76
N ASP A 78 6.66 0.59 22.17
CA ASP A 78 6.77 1.66 21.17
C ASP A 78 5.51 2.54 21.16
N CYS A 79 5.67 3.86 21.21
CA CYS A 79 4.54 4.79 21.26
C CYS A 79 3.87 4.91 19.87
N GLY A 80 2.61 4.49 19.78
CA GLY A 80 1.82 4.58 18.56
C GLY A 80 1.19 5.97 18.37
N LEU A 81 1.29 6.51 17.16
CA LEU A 81 0.59 7.75 16.76
C LEU A 81 -0.12 7.57 15.42
N THR A 82 -1.32 8.15 15.31
CA THR A 82 -2.10 8.18 14.07
C THR A 82 -1.31 8.79 12.93
N GLY A 83 -1.37 8.18 11.74
CA GLY A 83 -0.74 8.72 10.53
C GLY A 83 0.78 8.54 10.45
N ARG A 84 1.37 7.63 11.22
CA ARG A 84 2.83 7.32 11.18
C ARG A 84 3.18 6.07 10.36
N LYS A 85 2.26 5.59 9.53
CA LYS A 85 2.42 4.41 8.66
C LYS A 85 1.91 4.65 7.23
N ILE A 86 1.88 5.90 6.77
CA ILE A 86 1.26 6.31 5.49
C ILE A 86 1.80 5.58 4.24
N ILE A 87 3.05 5.13 4.24
CA ILE A 87 3.61 4.34 3.12
C ILE A 87 3.15 2.88 3.17
N VAL A 88 2.95 2.33 4.37
CA VAL A 88 2.34 1.00 4.56
C VAL A 88 0.86 1.03 4.21
N ASP A 89 0.16 2.12 4.57
CA ASP A 89 -1.26 2.32 4.24
C ASP A 89 -1.53 2.47 2.73
N SER A 90 -0.49 2.71 1.93
CA SER A 90 -0.62 3.02 0.50
C SER A 90 0.07 1.97 -0.38
N TYR A 91 1.27 2.25 -0.88
CA TYR A 91 1.89 1.50 -1.98
C TYR A 91 3.27 0.94 -1.66
N GLY A 92 3.65 0.88 -0.38
CA GLY A 92 4.91 0.25 0.06
C GLY A 92 6.17 0.91 -0.50
N GLY A 93 6.08 2.18 -0.93
CA GLY A 93 7.18 2.93 -1.55
C GLY A 93 7.29 2.78 -3.07
N MET A 94 6.46 1.94 -3.72
CA MET A 94 6.47 1.78 -5.18
C MET A 94 5.92 3.01 -5.90
N ALA A 95 4.90 3.65 -5.33
CA ALA A 95 4.29 4.87 -5.86
C ALA A 95 4.53 6.07 -4.93
N ARG A 96 4.38 7.27 -5.48
CA ARG A 96 4.58 8.53 -4.75
C ARG A 96 3.43 8.79 -3.78
N HIS A 97 3.70 9.61 -2.76
CA HIS A 97 2.75 9.94 -1.71
C HIS A 97 2.72 11.45 -1.43
N GLY A 98 1.52 12.02 -1.28
CA GLY A 98 1.33 13.47 -1.07
C GLY A 98 1.53 13.96 0.37
N GLY A 99 1.68 13.02 1.32
CA GLY A 99 1.99 13.29 2.73
C GLY A 99 0.80 13.28 3.70
N GLY A 100 -0.44 13.36 3.20
CA GLY A 100 -1.64 13.30 4.03
C GLY A 100 -1.90 11.90 4.60
N ALA A 101 -2.10 11.78 5.92
CA ALA A 101 -2.57 10.55 6.55
C ALA A 101 -4.07 10.30 6.30
N PHE A 102 -4.52 9.04 6.40
CA PHE A 102 -5.92 8.66 6.13
C PHE A 102 -6.78 8.54 7.41
N SER A 103 -6.33 7.77 8.40
CA SER A 103 -7.11 7.45 9.60
C SER A 103 -7.44 8.69 10.45
N GLY A 104 -8.63 8.70 11.06
CA GLY A 104 -9.13 9.81 11.87
C GLY A 104 -9.73 10.97 11.07
N LYS A 105 -9.86 10.83 9.74
CA LYS A 105 -10.44 11.84 8.86
C LYS A 105 -11.73 11.35 8.23
N ASP A 106 -12.76 12.18 8.28
CA ASP A 106 -14.02 11.95 7.56
C ASP A 106 -13.82 12.13 6.03
N PRO A 107 -14.73 11.63 5.18
CA PRO A 107 -14.58 11.69 3.72
C PRO A 107 -14.53 13.10 3.11
N SER A 108 -14.92 14.16 3.84
CA SER A 108 -14.76 15.53 3.34
C SER A 108 -13.29 15.95 3.23
N LYS A 109 -12.37 15.27 3.93
CA LYS A 109 -10.94 15.53 3.88
C LYS A 109 -10.31 14.85 2.67
N VAL A 110 -9.92 15.67 1.70
CA VAL A 110 -9.33 15.21 0.42
C VAL A 110 -8.08 14.35 0.59
N ASP A 111 -7.33 14.50 1.69
CA ASP A 111 -6.21 13.61 2.01
C ASP A 111 -6.59 12.13 2.02
N ARG A 112 -7.84 11.81 2.40
CA ARG A 112 -8.39 10.45 2.41
C ARG A 112 -9.21 10.19 1.14
N SER A 113 -10.24 11.00 0.89
CA SER A 113 -11.19 10.71 -0.18
C SER A 113 -10.59 10.85 -1.57
N ALA A 114 -9.76 11.87 -1.82
CA ALA A 114 -9.10 12.02 -3.11
C ALA A 114 -7.98 10.99 -3.33
N ALA A 115 -7.32 10.52 -2.26
CA ALA A 115 -6.39 9.40 -2.37
C ALA A 115 -7.11 8.11 -2.80
N TYR A 116 -8.30 7.85 -2.23
CA TYR A 116 -9.13 6.70 -2.62
C TYR A 116 -9.63 6.84 -4.06
N ALA A 117 -10.10 8.04 -4.45
CA ALA A 117 -10.47 8.32 -5.82
C ALA A 117 -9.30 8.16 -6.79
N GLY A 118 -8.09 8.59 -6.42
CA GLY A 118 -6.88 8.38 -7.19
C GLY A 118 -6.61 6.88 -7.43
N ARG A 119 -6.69 6.06 -6.38
CA ARG A 119 -6.59 4.59 -6.54
C ARG A 119 -7.68 4.05 -7.46
N TYR A 120 -8.92 4.49 -7.29
CA TYR A 120 -10.06 4.06 -8.09
C TYR A 120 -9.84 4.38 -9.58
N VAL A 121 -9.42 5.59 -9.92
CA VAL A 121 -9.12 6.01 -11.29
C VAL A 121 -7.96 5.21 -11.87
N ALA A 122 -6.80 5.16 -11.19
CA ALA A 122 -5.62 4.45 -11.69
C ALA A 122 -5.89 2.96 -11.93
N LYS A 123 -6.64 2.31 -11.03
CA LYS A 123 -7.04 0.90 -11.19
C LYS A 123 -7.93 0.72 -12.42
N ASN A 124 -8.88 1.62 -12.66
CA ASN A 124 -9.76 1.54 -13.83
C ASN A 124 -9.02 1.82 -15.15
N ILE A 125 -8.04 2.73 -15.16
CA ILE A 125 -7.19 2.97 -16.35
C ILE A 125 -6.46 1.68 -16.76
N VAL A 126 -5.84 0.99 -15.79
CA VAL A 126 -5.14 -0.28 -16.06
C VAL A 126 -6.12 -1.39 -16.43
N ALA A 127 -7.25 -1.50 -15.73
CA ALA A 127 -8.27 -2.51 -16.02
C ALA A 127 -8.93 -2.34 -17.40
N ALA A 128 -9.09 -1.09 -17.86
CA ALA A 128 -9.55 -0.78 -19.22
C ALA A 128 -8.48 -1.07 -20.29
N GLY A 129 -7.28 -1.48 -19.89
CA GLY A 129 -6.18 -1.79 -20.78
C GLY A 129 -5.58 -0.56 -21.45
N LEU A 130 -5.75 0.64 -20.87
CA LEU A 130 -5.15 1.88 -21.39
C LEU A 130 -3.66 1.98 -21.08
N ALA A 131 -3.19 1.30 -20.03
CA ALA A 131 -1.78 1.21 -19.65
C ALA A 131 -1.52 -0.08 -18.85
N GLU A 132 -0.27 -0.55 -18.80
CA GLU A 132 0.12 -1.66 -17.91
C GLU A 132 0.32 -1.20 -16.46
N ARG A 133 0.81 0.03 -16.28
CA ARG A 133 0.91 0.71 -14.99
C ARG A 133 0.60 2.19 -15.14
N CYS A 134 0.01 2.76 -14.10
CA CYS A 134 -0.43 4.15 -14.09
C CYS A 134 -0.28 4.72 -12.68
N GLU A 135 0.30 5.90 -12.60
CA GLU A 135 0.23 6.76 -11.42
C GLU A 135 -0.62 7.99 -11.74
N ILE A 136 -1.51 8.35 -10.82
CA ILE A 136 -2.30 9.59 -10.89
C ILE A 136 -1.92 10.48 -9.71
N GLN A 137 -1.85 11.78 -9.97
CA GLN A 137 -1.74 12.80 -8.93
C GLN A 137 -2.86 13.82 -9.11
N VAL A 138 -3.47 14.20 -7.98
CA VAL A 138 -4.53 15.19 -7.91
C VAL A 138 -4.19 16.17 -6.80
N SER A 139 -4.37 17.47 -7.04
CA SER A 139 -4.16 18.51 -6.04
C SER A 139 -5.39 19.41 -5.90
N TYR A 140 -5.55 20.01 -4.72
CA TYR A 140 -6.68 20.90 -4.40
C TYR A 140 -6.17 22.18 -3.74
N ALA A 141 -6.95 23.24 -3.87
CA ALA A 141 -6.82 24.43 -3.04
C ALA A 141 -7.93 24.45 -1.98
N ILE A 142 -7.62 24.92 -0.77
CA ILE A 142 -8.60 25.00 0.31
C ILE A 142 -9.79 25.88 -0.12
N GLY A 143 -11.02 25.38 0.10
CA GLY A 143 -12.25 26.07 -0.30
C GLY A 143 -12.60 25.97 -1.79
N VAL A 144 -11.77 25.35 -2.63
CA VAL A 144 -12.04 25.16 -4.06
C VAL A 144 -12.43 23.71 -4.33
N ALA A 145 -13.65 23.50 -4.84
CA ALA A 145 -14.15 22.15 -5.11
C ALA A 145 -13.44 21.46 -6.29
N GLN A 146 -13.05 22.24 -7.32
CA GLN A 146 -12.36 21.70 -8.48
C GLN A 146 -10.90 21.38 -8.16
N PRO A 147 -10.36 20.25 -8.63
CA PRO A 147 -8.93 19.99 -8.54
C PRO A 147 -8.13 21.09 -9.23
N THR A 148 -7.07 21.57 -8.56
CA THR A 148 -6.12 22.53 -9.15
C THR A 148 -5.23 21.87 -10.20
N SER A 149 -4.96 20.58 -10.07
CA SER A 149 -4.29 19.78 -11.09
C SER A 149 -4.77 18.33 -11.07
N ILE A 150 -4.69 17.69 -12.24
CA ILE A 150 -4.78 16.24 -12.43
C ILE A 150 -3.64 15.90 -13.40
N SER A 151 -2.77 14.98 -13.00
CA SER A 151 -1.70 14.46 -13.86
C SER A 151 -1.69 12.93 -13.86
N ILE A 152 -1.27 12.37 -14.99
CA ILE A 152 -1.13 10.94 -15.23
C ILE A 152 0.31 10.67 -15.66
N ASN A 153 0.86 9.56 -15.18
CA ASN A 153 2.12 9.00 -15.68
C ASN A 153 1.94 7.49 -15.91
N THR A 154 1.97 7.07 -17.17
CA THR A 154 1.90 5.64 -17.52
C THR A 154 3.27 4.98 -17.63
N PHE A 155 4.35 5.72 -17.37
CA PHE A 155 5.74 5.27 -17.41
C PHE A 155 6.09 4.58 -18.74
N GLY A 156 5.56 5.11 -19.84
CA GLY A 156 5.76 4.60 -21.20
C GLY A 156 4.93 3.36 -21.55
N THR A 157 4.00 2.94 -20.69
CA THR A 157 3.15 1.75 -20.93
C THR A 157 1.76 2.08 -21.48
N GLY A 158 1.46 3.36 -21.69
CA GLY A 158 0.17 3.82 -22.22
C GLY A 158 -0.03 3.42 -23.70
N LYS A 159 -1.25 2.99 -24.04
CA LYS A 159 -1.68 2.75 -25.43
C LYS A 159 -2.11 4.03 -26.15
N VAL A 160 -2.37 5.08 -25.39
CA VAL A 160 -2.63 6.45 -25.83
C VAL A 160 -1.81 7.40 -24.97
N SER A 161 -1.66 8.66 -25.37
CA SER A 161 -0.84 9.62 -24.62
C SER A 161 -1.42 9.90 -23.23
N ASP A 162 -0.55 10.25 -22.28
CA ASP A 162 -0.95 10.58 -20.91
C ASP A 162 -1.92 11.78 -20.89
N GLU A 163 -1.78 12.74 -21.80
CA GLU A 163 -2.73 13.86 -21.96
C GLU A 163 -4.11 13.38 -22.38
N LYS A 164 -4.20 12.39 -23.29
CA LYS A 164 -5.48 11.81 -23.69
C LYS A 164 -6.12 11.08 -22.52
N ILE A 165 -5.34 10.39 -21.70
CA ILE A 165 -5.84 9.75 -20.47
C ILE A 165 -6.34 10.80 -19.49
N VAL A 166 -5.63 11.92 -19.30
CA VAL A 166 -6.10 13.04 -18.45
C VAL A 166 -7.47 13.56 -18.93
N GLN A 167 -7.67 13.72 -20.25
CA GLN A 167 -8.97 14.13 -20.80
C GLN A 167 -10.07 13.12 -20.46
N LEU A 168 -9.82 11.84 -20.69
CA LEU A 168 -10.78 10.76 -20.36
C LEU A 168 -11.07 10.73 -18.85
N VAL A 169 -10.07 10.96 -18.01
CA VAL A 169 -10.27 11.03 -16.56
C VAL A 169 -11.23 12.16 -16.20
N ARG A 170 -11.06 13.34 -16.80
CA ARG A 170 -11.95 14.50 -16.57
C ARG A 170 -13.37 14.27 -17.08
N GLU A 171 -13.53 13.48 -18.14
CA GLU A 171 -14.83 13.15 -18.72
C GLU A 171 -15.60 12.11 -17.89
N HIS A 172 -14.91 11.09 -17.38
CA HIS A 172 -15.54 9.95 -16.72
C HIS A 172 -15.57 10.01 -15.19
N PHE A 173 -14.70 10.80 -14.56
CA PHE A 173 -14.60 10.86 -13.10
C PHE A 173 -14.76 12.28 -12.58
N ASP A 174 -15.79 12.48 -11.77
CA ASP A 174 -15.98 13.72 -11.04
C ASP A 174 -15.16 13.70 -9.73
N LEU A 175 -14.00 14.34 -9.77
CA LEU A 175 -13.05 14.40 -8.66
C LEU A 175 -13.31 15.57 -7.69
N ARG A 176 -14.50 16.18 -7.69
CA ARG A 176 -14.88 17.15 -6.65
C ARG A 176 -15.14 16.42 -5.32
N PRO A 177 -14.78 16.99 -4.15
CA PRO A 177 -14.86 16.27 -2.86
C PRO A 177 -16.23 15.65 -2.54
N TYR A 178 -17.32 16.39 -2.82
CA TYR A 178 -18.68 15.88 -2.60
C TYR A 178 -19.05 14.76 -3.58
N ALA A 179 -18.64 14.89 -4.85
CA ALA A 179 -18.89 13.87 -5.86
C ALA A 179 -18.14 12.57 -5.55
N ILE A 180 -16.87 12.65 -5.14
CA ILE A 180 -16.08 11.50 -4.69
C ILE A 180 -16.80 10.77 -3.55
N THR A 181 -17.25 11.53 -2.54
CA THR A 181 -17.96 10.98 -1.38
C THR A 181 -19.23 10.20 -1.80
N LYS A 182 -19.93 10.66 -2.83
CA LYS A 182 -21.13 10.00 -3.37
C LYS A 182 -20.81 8.80 -4.27
N ILE A 183 -19.88 8.95 -5.21
CA ILE A 183 -19.51 7.91 -6.18
C ILE A 183 -18.93 6.69 -5.47
N LEU A 184 -18.14 6.90 -4.43
CA LEU A 184 -17.51 5.84 -3.64
C LEU A 184 -18.31 5.47 -2.39
N ASP A 185 -19.48 6.08 -2.21
CA ASP A 185 -20.39 5.84 -1.08
C ASP A 185 -19.71 5.86 0.31
N LEU A 186 -18.92 6.90 0.56
CA LEU A 186 -17.99 6.93 1.70
C LEU A 186 -18.62 7.29 3.04
N LEU A 187 -19.91 7.64 3.09
CA LEU A 187 -20.60 8.04 4.32
C LEU A 187 -21.11 6.83 5.12
N HIS A 188 -20.20 5.89 5.38
CA HIS A 188 -20.43 4.66 6.09
C HIS A 188 -19.34 4.43 7.14
N PRO A 189 -19.66 3.79 8.29
CA PRO A 189 -18.69 3.46 9.31
C PRO A 189 -17.66 2.42 8.84
#